data_AF-A0ABD7KX98-F1
#
_entry.id   AF-A0ABD7KX98-F1
#
_cell.length_a   1.000
_cell.length_b   1.000
_cell.length_c   1.000
_cell.angle_alpha   90.00
_cell.angle_beta   90.00
_cell.angle_gamma   90.00
#
_symmetry.space_group_name_H-M   'P 1'
#
loop_
_entity.id
_entity.type
_entity.pdbx_description
1 polymer ?
#
loop_
_entity_poly.entity_id
_entity_poly.type
_entity_poly.pdbx_seq_one_letter_code
_entity_poly.pdbx_strand_id
1 'polypeptide(L)'
;MSFGIQLGGNGWGGGSGVDTYTGMLTLRGWQDGTGGGYTSWQLASTSQGLKYRQGNGTILGNANVGFSTTHTLYSTQNTTKASDGTLKAASPIARIVKSQEDNQRTDVDEVGFTWCGCGTANAEAEGIKISRLDVGVYVLIGSAGLASEGWQLLPPMDPGGMGELGVVEAEQTESGGLTIRLFKRKYMLSDEGEIVKTKGAPMDVPANSWIDVRLDMPEDSIWNTRSSEASLELTEQPAVIQP
;
A
#
# COMPACT_ATOMS: atom_id res chain seq x y z
N MET A 1 7.43 -8.62 35.49
CA MET A 1 7.09 -8.31 34.08
C MET A 1 5.64 -8.68 33.87
N SER A 2 4.84 -7.82 33.25
CA SER A 2 3.46 -8.16 32.87
C SER A 2 3.27 -8.05 31.35
N PHE A 3 2.48 -8.98 30.80
CA PHE A 3 2.02 -8.98 29.42
C PHE A 3 0.50 -8.89 29.39
N GLY A 4 -0.08 -8.25 28.38
CA GLY A 4 -1.52 -8.14 28.24
C GLY A 4 -1.95 -7.44 26.95
N ILE A 5 -3.22 -7.64 26.60
CA ILE A 5 -3.93 -6.92 25.54
C ILE A 5 -4.50 -5.63 26.15
N GLN A 6 -4.41 -4.52 25.42
CA GLN A 6 -4.93 -3.21 25.87
C GLN A 6 -5.78 -2.57 24.77
N LEU A 7 -6.95 -2.04 25.12
CA LEU A 7 -7.92 -1.45 24.20
C LEU A 7 -8.24 0.01 24.59
N GLY A 8 -8.50 0.85 23.60
CA GLY A 8 -9.08 2.20 23.77
C GLY A 8 -8.06 3.34 23.91
N GLY A 9 -8.55 4.59 23.98
CA GLY A 9 -7.75 5.82 24.12
C GLY A 9 -6.86 5.89 25.38
N ASN A 10 -7.05 4.95 26.31
CA ASN A 10 -6.21 4.74 27.49
C ASN A 10 -5.03 3.79 27.24
N GLY A 11 -4.85 3.27 26.02
CA GLY A 11 -3.56 2.77 25.53
C GLY A 11 -2.47 3.80 25.80
N TRP A 12 -1.39 3.48 26.51
CA TRP A 12 -0.34 4.47 26.79
C TRP A 12 0.21 4.98 25.45
N GLY A 13 -0.09 6.21 25.04
CA GLY A 13 0.25 6.77 23.71
C GLY A 13 -0.92 6.88 22.71
N GLY A 14 -2.12 6.45 23.06
CA GLY A 14 -3.39 6.66 22.34
C GLY A 14 -4.16 7.91 22.80
N GLY A 15 -3.56 8.74 23.64
CA GLY A 15 -4.21 9.89 24.29
C GLY A 15 -4.50 11.10 23.41
N SER A 16 -4.42 10.99 22.08
CA SER A 16 -4.67 12.11 21.16
C SER A 16 -6.03 12.07 20.46
N GLY A 17 -6.86 11.02 20.67
CA GLY A 17 -8.20 10.94 20.10
C GLY A 17 -8.27 10.84 18.57
N VAL A 18 -7.12 10.64 17.89
CA VAL A 18 -7.01 10.59 16.42
C VAL A 18 -6.83 9.19 15.84
N ASP A 19 -6.63 8.15 16.67
CA ASP A 19 -6.49 6.78 16.15
C ASP A 19 -6.87 5.73 17.21
N THR A 20 -7.60 4.68 16.82
CA THR A 20 -8.00 3.58 17.71
C THR A 20 -6.87 2.57 17.80
N TYR A 21 -6.18 2.52 18.94
CA TYR A 21 -5.12 1.56 19.21
C TYR A 21 -5.68 0.29 19.86
N THR A 22 -5.39 -0.87 19.28
CA THR A 22 -5.50 -2.16 19.95
C THR A 22 -4.10 -2.71 20.18
N GLY A 23 -3.61 -2.64 21.42
CA GLY A 23 -2.34 -3.21 21.84
C GLY A 23 -2.45 -4.73 21.86
N MET A 24 -1.80 -5.41 20.91
CA MET A 24 -1.84 -6.87 20.76
C MET A 24 -0.86 -7.56 21.71
N LEU A 25 0.30 -6.95 21.93
CA LEU A 25 1.28 -7.41 22.91
C LEU A 25 1.98 -6.19 23.49
N THR A 26 1.83 -6.00 24.79
CA THR A 26 2.50 -4.93 25.54
C THR A 26 3.38 -5.56 26.61
N LEU A 27 4.69 -5.31 26.55
CA LEU A 27 5.63 -5.73 27.57
C LEU A 27 5.89 -4.57 28.53
N ARG A 28 5.58 -4.82 29.81
CA ARG A 28 5.90 -3.91 30.91
C ARG A 28 7.00 -4.54 31.77
N GLY A 29 8.19 -3.99 31.64
CA GLY A 29 9.39 -4.41 32.35
C GLY A 29 9.87 -3.31 33.28
N TRP A 30 10.14 -3.70 34.52
CA TRP A 30 10.76 -2.88 35.54
C TRP A 30 12.23 -3.28 35.62
N GLN A 31 13.15 -2.33 35.72
CA GLN A 31 14.53 -2.66 36.12
C GLN A 31 14.68 -2.77 37.66
N ASP A 32 13.71 -2.23 38.42
CA ASP A 32 13.67 -2.23 39.89
C ASP A 32 12.23 -2.12 40.47
N GLY A 33 12.08 -2.29 41.79
CA GLY A 33 10.77 -2.38 42.47
C GLY A 33 10.08 -1.06 42.82
N THR A 34 10.44 0.07 42.20
CA THR A 34 10.13 1.42 42.74
C THR A 34 8.90 2.13 42.16
N GLY A 35 8.15 1.53 41.24
CA GLY A 35 6.82 2.06 40.87
C GLY A 35 6.77 3.19 39.81
N GLY A 36 7.89 3.68 39.25
CA GLY A 36 7.93 4.53 38.04
C GLY A 36 7.78 3.80 36.68
N GLY A 37 6.88 4.26 35.81
CA GLY A 37 6.43 3.55 34.60
C GLY A 37 7.41 3.48 33.41
N TYR A 38 8.07 2.34 33.24
CA TYR A 38 8.86 2.00 32.05
C TYR A 38 8.10 1.03 31.14
N THR A 39 7.85 1.43 29.89
CA THR A 39 7.34 0.56 28.82
C THR A 39 8.53 0.09 28.00
N SER A 40 8.65 -1.22 27.76
CA SER A 40 9.82 -1.78 27.07
C SER A 40 9.54 -2.09 25.61
N TRP A 41 8.31 -2.49 25.26
CA TRP A 41 7.92 -2.79 23.88
C TRP A 41 6.41 -2.91 23.72
N GLN A 42 5.89 -2.47 22.56
CA GLN A 42 4.50 -2.64 22.18
C GLN A 42 4.36 -2.97 20.69
N LEU A 43 3.47 -3.92 20.40
CA LEU A 43 2.87 -4.16 19.09
C LEU A 43 1.39 -3.78 19.13
N ALA A 44 0.94 -2.98 18.18
CA ALA A 44 -0.43 -2.50 18.11
C ALA A 44 -0.97 -2.56 16.68
N SER A 45 -2.26 -2.89 16.56
CA SER A 45 -3.04 -2.62 15.36
C SER A 45 -3.65 -1.23 15.48
N THR A 46 -3.53 -0.42 14.44
CA THR A 46 -4.13 0.93 14.33
C THR A 46 -4.92 1.06 13.03
N SER A 47 -5.67 2.15 12.83
CA SER A 47 -6.33 2.40 11.55
C SER A 47 -5.33 2.54 10.38
N GLN A 48 -4.07 2.82 10.70
CA GLN A 48 -2.96 3.01 9.76
C GLN A 48 -2.08 1.76 9.64
N GLY A 49 -2.61 0.59 10.00
CA GLY A 49 -1.95 -0.71 9.92
C GLY A 49 -1.24 -1.15 11.20
N LEU A 50 -0.46 -2.22 11.08
CA LEU A 50 0.28 -2.80 12.19
C LEU A 50 1.53 -1.97 12.49
N LYS A 51 1.74 -1.63 13.76
CA LYS A 51 2.85 -0.78 14.20
C LYS A 51 3.53 -1.38 15.43
N TYR A 52 4.82 -1.12 15.58
CA TYR A 52 5.54 -1.43 16.80
C TYR A 52 6.33 -0.23 17.31
N ARG A 53 6.65 -0.25 18.60
CA ARG A 53 7.58 0.70 19.22
C ARG A 53 8.24 0.05 20.42
N GLN A 54 9.46 0.46 20.68
CA GLN A 54 10.25 -0.02 21.81
C GLN A 54 10.29 1.05 22.91
N GLY A 55 10.73 0.66 24.10
CA GLY A 55 11.02 1.62 25.17
C GLY A 55 12.15 2.54 24.74
N ASN A 56 12.03 3.82 25.07
CA ASN A 56 13.14 4.75 24.90
C ASN A 56 14.20 4.41 25.96
N GLY A 57 15.31 3.81 25.54
CA GLY A 57 16.36 3.37 26.45
C GLY A 57 16.93 4.50 27.29
N THR A 58 17.23 4.22 28.56
CA THR A 58 18.08 5.10 29.38
C THR A 58 19.51 4.98 28.86
N ILE A 59 20.03 6.01 28.18
CA ILE A 59 21.49 6.21 28.14
C ILE A 59 21.87 6.62 29.57
N LEU A 60 22.81 5.89 30.19
CA LEU A 60 23.32 6.09 31.56
C LEU A 60 23.25 7.56 31.99
N GLY A 61 22.27 7.89 32.85
CA GLY A 61 22.16 9.22 33.48
C GLY A 61 20.96 10.09 33.10
N ASN A 62 20.21 9.78 32.02
CA ASN A 62 19.03 10.58 31.64
C ASN A 62 17.73 9.76 31.68
N ALA A 63 16.80 10.12 32.56
CA ALA A 63 15.46 9.54 32.62
C ALA A 63 14.65 9.94 31.37
N ASN A 64 14.61 9.07 30.36
CA ASN A 64 13.65 9.16 29.27
C ASN A 64 12.43 8.29 29.62
N VAL A 65 11.32 8.95 29.94
CA VAL A 65 10.06 8.31 30.33
C VAL A 65 9.17 8.17 29.10
N GLY A 66 9.17 7.00 28.44
CA GLY A 66 8.20 6.72 27.36
C GLY A 66 8.65 5.77 26.26
N PHE A 67 7.77 5.56 25.28
CA PHE A 67 8.07 4.81 24.05
C PHE A 67 8.96 5.62 23.10
N SER A 68 9.75 4.92 22.28
CA SER A 68 10.46 5.47 21.12
C SER A 68 9.48 5.87 20.01
N THR A 69 10.03 6.41 18.92
CA THR A 69 9.31 6.59 17.66
C THR A 69 8.55 5.33 17.27
N THR A 70 7.31 5.51 16.83
CA THR A 70 6.48 4.42 16.30
C THR A 70 6.97 4.03 14.91
N HIS A 71 7.18 2.72 14.70
CA HIS A 71 7.58 2.14 13.44
C HIS A 71 6.40 1.42 12.77
N THR A 72 6.21 1.65 11.48
CA THR A 72 5.22 0.95 10.65
C THR A 72 5.77 -0.40 10.22
N LEU A 73 4.97 -1.46 10.35
CA LEU A 73 5.28 -2.76 9.78
C LEU A 73 4.71 -2.84 8.37
N TYR A 74 5.58 -3.14 7.42
CA TYR A 74 5.21 -3.39 6.04
C TYR A 74 4.83 -4.87 5.86
N SER A 75 3.68 -5.10 5.22
CA SER A 75 3.10 -6.42 4.96
C SER A 75 2.35 -6.41 3.63
N THR A 76 1.77 -7.54 3.22
CA THR A 76 0.91 -7.61 2.02
C THR A 76 -0.32 -6.70 2.08
N GLN A 77 -0.68 -6.19 3.26
CA GLN A 77 -1.76 -5.21 3.42
C GLN A 77 -1.40 -3.82 2.86
N ASN A 78 -0.15 -3.39 3.03
CA ASN A 78 0.29 -2.01 2.75
C ASN A 78 1.55 -1.95 1.88
N THR A 79 1.89 -3.06 1.21
CA THR A 79 2.93 -3.13 0.17
C THR A 79 2.45 -3.85 -1.06
N THR A 80 3.00 -3.47 -2.20
CA THR A 80 2.84 -4.17 -3.48
C THR A 80 4.19 -4.70 -3.89
N LYS A 81 4.14 -5.85 -4.56
CA LYS A 81 5.29 -6.42 -5.24
C LYS A 81 5.20 -6.02 -6.71
N ALA A 82 6.21 -5.32 -7.20
CA ALA A 82 6.38 -5.04 -8.61
C ALA A 82 6.73 -6.33 -9.37
N SER A 83 6.70 -6.27 -10.70
CA SER A 83 6.96 -7.43 -11.58
C SER A 83 8.35 -8.06 -11.44
N ASP A 84 9.34 -7.34 -10.92
CA ASP A 84 10.69 -7.81 -10.60
C ASP A 84 10.85 -8.31 -9.14
N GLY A 85 9.78 -8.28 -8.34
CA GLY A 85 9.83 -8.69 -6.94
C GLY A 85 10.14 -7.57 -5.94
N THR A 86 10.43 -6.35 -6.39
CA THR A 86 10.68 -5.22 -5.47
C THR A 86 9.40 -4.83 -4.72
N LEU A 87 9.54 -4.53 -3.41
CA LEU A 87 8.43 -4.09 -2.57
C LEU A 87 8.34 -2.57 -2.52
N LYS A 88 7.14 -2.03 -2.69
CA LYS A 88 6.85 -0.59 -2.52
C LYS A 88 5.65 -0.41 -1.60
N ALA A 89 5.65 0.69 -0.84
CA ALA A 89 4.47 1.11 -0.06
C ALA A 89 3.25 1.19 -0.99
N ALA A 90 2.10 0.69 -0.54
CA ALA A 90 1.02 0.38 -1.45
C ALA A 90 -0.37 0.61 -0.87
N SER A 91 -1.25 0.78 -1.84
CA SER A 91 -2.70 0.77 -1.80
C SER A 91 -3.33 2.15 -1.99
N PRO A 92 -4.47 2.26 -2.72
CA PRO A 92 -5.08 1.29 -3.68
C PRO A 92 -4.25 1.03 -4.97
N ILE A 93 -4.28 -0.20 -5.52
CA ILE A 93 -3.44 -0.59 -6.69
C ILE A 93 -4.16 -1.49 -7.70
N ALA A 94 -3.88 -1.23 -8.98
CA ALA A 94 -4.19 -2.09 -10.12
C ALA A 94 -2.92 -2.60 -10.82
N ARG A 95 -2.96 -3.84 -11.31
CA ARG A 95 -1.94 -4.45 -12.18
C ARG A 95 -2.51 -4.65 -13.57
N ILE A 96 -1.91 -4.02 -14.58
CA ILE A 96 -2.35 -4.13 -15.97
C ILE A 96 -1.46 -5.13 -16.70
N VAL A 97 -2.10 -6.11 -17.35
CA VAL A 97 -1.47 -7.05 -18.30
C VAL A 97 -2.08 -6.85 -19.69
N LYS A 98 -1.56 -7.56 -20.69
CA LYS A 98 -2.14 -7.52 -22.03
C LYS A 98 -3.55 -8.12 -22.07
N SER A 99 -3.68 -9.34 -21.54
CA SER A 99 -4.94 -10.05 -21.30
C SER A 99 -4.69 -11.19 -20.31
N GLN A 100 -5.76 -11.82 -19.81
CA GLN A 100 -5.63 -12.96 -18.92
C GLN A 100 -5.03 -14.18 -19.63
N GLU A 101 -5.35 -14.38 -20.91
CA GLU A 101 -4.91 -15.50 -21.74
C GLU A 101 -3.44 -15.37 -22.16
N ASP A 102 -3.00 -14.15 -22.46
CA ASP A 102 -1.63 -13.89 -22.89
C ASP A 102 -0.64 -13.81 -21.72
N ASN A 103 -1.14 -13.60 -20.50
CA ASN A 103 -0.32 -13.49 -19.30
C ASN A 103 0.27 -14.86 -18.90
N GLN A 104 1.57 -14.89 -18.59
CA GLN A 104 2.31 -16.08 -18.16
C GLN A 104 2.67 -16.06 -16.67
N ARG A 105 2.34 -14.98 -15.96
CA ARG A 105 2.66 -14.79 -14.54
C ARG A 105 1.52 -15.29 -13.66
N THR A 106 1.80 -16.26 -12.79
CA THR A 106 0.81 -16.82 -11.84
C THR A 106 0.69 -16.00 -10.56
N ASP A 107 1.51 -14.96 -10.40
CA ASP A 107 1.55 -14.07 -9.24
C ASP A 107 0.86 -12.72 -9.50
N VAL A 108 0.31 -12.51 -10.70
CA VAL A 108 -0.44 -11.29 -11.03
C VAL A 108 -1.73 -11.18 -10.19
N ASP A 109 -2.37 -12.33 -9.91
CA ASP A 109 -3.56 -12.51 -9.09
C ASP A 109 -3.26 -13.23 -7.77
N GLU A 110 -2.09 -12.94 -7.19
CA GLU A 110 -1.75 -13.42 -5.84
C GLU A 110 -2.80 -12.99 -4.80
N VAL A 111 -2.84 -13.70 -3.65
CA VAL A 111 -3.86 -13.49 -2.60
C VAL A 111 -4.05 -12.00 -2.29
N GLY A 112 -5.29 -11.54 -2.42
CA GLY A 112 -5.66 -10.14 -2.24
C GLY A 112 -5.89 -9.37 -3.54
N PHE A 113 -5.56 -9.94 -4.69
CA PHE A 113 -5.86 -9.40 -6.02
C PHE A 113 -7.00 -10.16 -6.70
N THR A 114 -7.86 -9.43 -7.42
CA THR A 114 -8.98 -9.99 -8.20
C THR A 114 -8.95 -9.45 -9.62
N TRP A 115 -9.27 -10.32 -10.60
CA TRP A 115 -9.36 -9.93 -12.01
C TRP A 115 -10.47 -8.89 -12.25
N CYS A 116 -10.16 -7.86 -13.04
CA CYS A 116 -11.06 -6.75 -13.36
C CYS A 116 -10.99 -6.35 -14.84
N GLY A 117 -10.87 -7.35 -15.73
CA GLY A 117 -10.68 -7.17 -17.17
C GLY A 117 -9.29 -7.60 -17.58
N CYS A 118 -8.55 -6.79 -18.33
CA CYS A 118 -7.16 -7.11 -18.71
C CYS A 118 -6.14 -6.80 -17.60
N GLY A 119 -6.49 -7.09 -16.34
CA GLY A 119 -5.65 -6.82 -15.18
C GLY A 119 -6.30 -7.24 -13.88
N THR A 120 -5.60 -7.02 -12.77
CA THR A 120 -6.05 -7.35 -11.42
C THR A 120 -6.04 -6.11 -10.52
N ALA A 121 -6.86 -6.11 -9.49
CA ALA A 121 -6.94 -5.02 -8.51
C ALA A 121 -6.87 -5.59 -7.09
N ASN A 122 -6.22 -4.87 -6.17
CA ASN A 122 -6.26 -5.25 -4.77
C ASN A 122 -7.62 -4.91 -4.13
N ALA A 123 -7.85 -5.39 -2.90
CA ALA A 123 -9.11 -5.18 -2.19
C ALA A 123 -9.51 -3.70 -2.03
N GLU A 124 -8.55 -2.79 -1.87
CA GLU A 124 -8.86 -1.35 -1.74
C GLU A 124 -9.24 -0.70 -3.08
N ALA A 125 -8.79 -1.26 -4.20
CA ALA A 125 -9.17 -0.86 -5.55
C ALA A 125 -10.38 -1.67 -6.08
N GLU A 126 -11.18 -2.27 -5.20
CA GLU A 126 -12.37 -3.04 -5.57
C GLU A 126 -13.38 -2.15 -6.33
N GLY A 127 -13.86 -2.65 -7.48
CA GLY A 127 -14.84 -1.96 -8.33
C GLY A 127 -14.29 -1.33 -9.60
N ILE A 128 -12.96 -1.25 -9.76
CA ILE A 128 -12.37 -0.77 -11.02
C ILE A 128 -12.59 -1.75 -12.18
N LYS A 129 -12.45 -1.26 -13.42
CA LYS A 129 -12.42 -2.09 -14.63
C LYS A 129 -11.30 -1.63 -15.56
N ILE A 130 -10.60 -2.58 -16.17
CA ILE A 130 -9.46 -2.36 -17.04
C ILE A 130 -9.74 -2.98 -18.41
N SER A 131 -9.63 -2.18 -19.47
CA SER A 131 -9.88 -2.61 -20.85
C SER A 131 -8.72 -2.21 -21.75
N ARG A 132 -8.31 -3.11 -22.64
CA ARG A 132 -7.34 -2.80 -23.71
C ARG A 132 -8.10 -2.21 -24.90
N LEU A 133 -7.73 -1.01 -25.34
CA LEU A 133 -8.35 -0.34 -26.50
C LEU A 133 -7.53 -0.47 -27.78
N ASP A 134 -6.21 -0.41 -27.67
CA ASP A 134 -5.29 -0.55 -28.81
C ASP A 134 -3.94 -1.10 -28.31
N VAL A 135 -2.99 -1.32 -29.22
CA VAL A 135 -1.63 -1.75 -28.89
C VAL A 135 -1.00 -0.79 -27.90
N GLY A 136 -0.73 -1.30 -26.69
CA GLY A 136 -0.15 -0.52 -25.60
C GLY A 136 -1.07 0.56 -25.02
N VAL A 137 -2.38 0.55 -25.31
CA VAL A 137 -3.34 1.53 -24.78
C VAL A 137 -4.40 0.81 -23.95
N TYR A 138 -4.46 1.15 -22.67
CA TYR A 138 -5.36 0.58 -21.68
C TYR A 138 -6.19 1.68 -21.03
N VAL A 139 -7.44 1.38 -20.73
CA VAL A 139 -8.34 2.28 -20.02
C VAL A 139 -8.74 1.64 -18.70
N LEU A 140 -8.60 2.42 -17.63
CA LEU A 140 -8.99 2.08 -16.27
C LEU A 140 -10.11 3.03 -15.83
N ILE A 141 -11.23 2.48 -15.39
CA ILE A 141 -12.38 3.24 -14.87
C ILE A 141 -12.74 2.77 -13.46
N GLY A 142 -13.43 3.63 -12.70
CA GLY A 142 -13.88 3.32 -11.33
C GLY A 142 -12.94 3.82 -10.23
N SER A 143 -11.86 4.51 -10.57
CA SER A 143 -11.01 5.24 -9.61
C SER A 143 -11.33 6.74 -9.61
N ALA A 144 -10.88 7.45 -8.57
CA ALA A 144 -10.91 8.92 -8.51
C ALA A 144 -9.70 9.56 -9.23
N GLY A 145 -8.71 8.76 -9.62
CA GLY A 145 -7.52 9.20 -10.34
C GLY A 145 -6.30 8.34 -10.03
N LEU A 146 -5.12 8.85 -10.39
CA LEU A 146 -3.85 8.34 -9.88
C LEU A 146 -3.69 8.75 -8.42
N ALA A 147 -2.90 8.00 -7.66
CA ALA A 147 -2.61 8.32 -6.27
C ALA A 147 -2.06 9.75 -6.09
N SER A 148 -2.58 10.49 -5.12
CA SER A 148 -2.15 11.85 -4.80
C SER A 148 -0.79 11.92 -4.09
N GLU A 149 -0.31 10.80 -3.54
CA GLU A 149 0.96 10.70 -2.83
C GLU A 149 1.79 9.48 -3.27
N GLY A 150 3.11 9.55 -3.06
CA GLY A 150 4.03 8.46 -3.37
C GLY A 150 4.22 8.21 -4.87
N TRP A 151 4.40 6.95 -5.25
CA TRP A 151 4.54 6.56 -6.65
C TRP A 151 3.16 6.33 -7.29
N GLN A 152 3.04 6.59 -8.60
CA GLN A 152 1.78 6.43 -9.34
C GLN A 152 1.82 5.32 -10.38
N LEU A 153 2.94 5.17 -11.09
CA LEU A 153 3.11 4.20 -12.17
C LEU A 153 4.44 3.48 -12.02
N LEU A 154 4.41 2.16 -12.13
CA LEU A 154 5.60 1.34 -12.32
C LEU A 154 5.49 0.64 -13.68
N PRO A 155 6.45 0.85 -14.59
CA PRO A 155 6.45 0.15 -15.87
C PRO A 155 6.66 -1.35 -15.65
N PRO A 156 6.36 -2.19 -16.67
CA PRO A 156 6.72 -3.59 -16.61
C PRO A 156 8.22 -3.74 -16.44
N MET A 157 8.65 -4.61 -15.53
CA MET A 157 10.05 -4.88 -15.21
C MET A 157 10.44 -6.25 -15.71
N ASP A 158 11.71 -6.39 -16.09
CA ASP A 158 12.28 -7.69 -16.38
C ASP A 158 12.26 -8.57 -15.12
N PRO A 159 11.71 -9.80 -15.16
CA PRO A 159 11.66 -10.67 -13.99
C PRO A 159 13.04 -11.04 -13.42
N GLY A 160 14.11 -10.94 -14.22
CA GLY A 160 15.50 -11.11 -13.78
C GLY A 160 16.11 -9.86 -13.14
N GLY A 161 15.35 -8.77 -12.98
CA GLY A 161 15.81 -7.53 -12.38
C GLY A 161 16.66 -6.65 -13.33
N MET A 162 16.63 -6.92 -14.63
CA MET A 162 17.39 -6.16 -15.65
C MET A 162 16.80 -4.75 -15.95
N GLY A 163 15.77 -4.35 -15.19
CA GLY A 163 15.15 -3.03 -15.24
C GLY A 163 13.87 -2.97 -16.07
N GLU A 164 13.40 -1.75 -16.28
CA GLU A 164 12.12 -1.46 -16.93
C GLU A 164 12.11 -1.93 -18.39
N LEU A 165 11.04 -2.59 -18.83
CA LEU A 165 10.85 -3.09 -20.19
C LEU A 165 10.27 -2.04 -21.14
N GLY A 166 9.64 -0.98 -20.62
CA GLY A 166 8.99 0.08 -21.39
C GLY A 166 8.99 1.44 -20.72
N VAL A 167 8.31 2.40 -21.34
CA VAL A 167 7.99 3.71 -20.77
C VAL A 167 6.48 3.77 -20.63
N VAL A 168 5.99 3.98 -19.40
CA VAL A 168 4.57 4.08 -19.11
C VAL A 168 4.17 5.54 -18.88
N GLU A 169 2.99 5.91 -19.36
CA GLU A 169 2.34 7.19 -19.03
C GLU A 169 0.88 6.92 -18.65
N ALA A 170 0.28 7.85 -17.92
CA ALA A 170 -1.15 7.87 -17.70
C ALA A 170 -1.70 9.28 -17.89
N GLU A 171 -2.91 9.35 -18.39
CA GLU A 171 -3.65 10.59 -18.63
C GLU A 171 -5.07 10.40 -18.11
N GLN A 172 -5.56 11.34 -17.29
CA GLN A 172 -6.94 11.33 -16.84
C GLN A 172 -7.84 11.90 -17.94
N THR A 173 -8.89 11.15 -18.26
CA THR A 173 -9.91 11.53 -19.23
C THR A 173 -10.95 12.45 -18.57
N GLU A 174 -11.64 13.25 -19.38
CA GLU A 174 -12.74 14.11 -18.91
C GLU A 174 -13.87 13.32 -18.24
N SER A 175 -14.03 12.05 -18.61
CA SER A 175 -15.01 11.12 -18.02
C SER A 175 -14.61 10.54 -16.66
N GLY A 176 -13.44 10.92 -16.12
CA GLY A 176 -12.91 10.42 -14.84
C GLY A 176 -12.12 9.11 -14.94
N GLY A 177 -12.11 8.44 -16.10
CA GLY A 177 -11.24 7.28 -16.36
C GLY A 177 -9.78 7.67 -16.58
N LEU A 178 -8.86 6.72 -16.46
CA LEU A 178 -7.44 6.85 -16.78
C LEU A 178 -7.13 6.13 -18.09
N THR A 179 -6.41 6.78 -18.99
CA THR A 179 -5.79 6.15 -20.16
C THR A 179 -4.32 5.89 -19.84
N ILE A 180 -3.92 4.63 -19.75
CA ILE A 180 -2.54 4.19 -19.53
C ILE A 180 -1.94 3.78 -20.87
N ARG A 181 -0.77 4.32 -21.21
CA ARG A 181 -0.06 3.96 -22.44
C ARG A 181 1.33 3.42 -22.16
N LEU A 182 1.73 2.39 -22.90
CA LEU A 182 3.04 1.76 -22.80
C LEU A 182 3.78 1.84 -24.13
N PHE A 183 5.03 2.29 -24.08
CA PHE A 183 5.89 2.46 -25.24
C PHE A 183 7.17 1.64 -25.10
N LYS A 184 7.71 1.22 -26.25
CA LYS A 184 9.09 0.69 -26.31
C LYS A 184 10.07 1.75 -25.82
N ARG A 185 11.13 1.32 -25.14
CA ARG A 185 12.27 2.18 -24.84
C ARG A 185 13.00 2.51 -26.14
N LYS A 186 13.22 3.80 -26.39
CA LYS A 186 14.09 4.27 -27.48
C LYS A 186 15.20 5.11 -26.86
N TYR A 187 16.43 4.90 -27.28
CA TYR A 187 17.57 5.73 -26.87
C TYR A 187 17.97 6.58 -28.07
N MET A 188 18.06 7.89 -27.87
CA MET A 188 18.49 8.84 -28.90
C MET A 188 19.69 9.62 -28.37
N LEU A 189 20.67 9.85 -29.24
CA LEU A 189 21.78 10.75 -28.95
C LEU A 189 21.31 12.19 -29.20
N SER A 190 21.36 13.05 -28.18
CA SER A 190 21.03 14.47 -28.32
C SER A 190 22.14 15.21 -29.07
N ASP A 191 21.84 16.45 -29.48
CA ASP A 191 22.80 17.32 -30.17
C ASP A 191 24.00 17.68 -29.27
N GLU A 192 23.80 17.64 -27.95
CA GLU A 192 24.82 17.83 -26.91
C GLU A 192 25.62 16.55 -26.59
N GLY A 193 25.31 15.43 -27.27
CA GLY A 193 25.99 14.15 -27.09
C GLY A 193 25.47 13.30 -25.93
N GLU A 194 24.30 13.62 -25.37
CA GLU A 194 23.69 12.84 -24.28
C GLU A 194 22.82 11.69 -24.80
N ILE A 195 22.86 10.54 -24.14
CA ILE A 195 21.94 9.44 -24.44
C ILE A 195 20.63 9.67 -23.68
N VAL A 196 19.57 10.07 -24.39
CA VAL A 196 18.25 10.35 -23.83
C VAL A 196 17.31 9.17 -24.07
N LYS A 197 16.64 8.73 -23.01
CA LYS A 197 15.56 7.74 -23.08
C LYS A 197 14.27 8.43 -23.52
N THR A 198 13.68 7.98 -24.62
CA THR A 198 12.45 8.52 -25.21
C THR A 198 11.42 7.43 -25.48
N LYS A 199 10.18 7.85 -25.76
CA LYS A 199 9.07 6.95 -26.10
C LYS A 199 9.24 6.46 -27.54
N GLY A 200 9.33 5.15 -27.71
CA GLY A 200 9.30 4.48 -29.01
C GLY A 200 7.87 4.24 -29.50
N ALA A 201 7.69 3.23 -30.35
CA ALA A 201 6.37 2.79 -30.77
C ALA A 201 5.56 2.24 -29.58
N PRO A 202 4.22 2.39 -29.57
CA PRO A 202 3.36 1.71 -28.61
C PRO A 202 3.63 0.21 -28.58
N MET A 203 3.55 -0.39 -27.41
CA MET A 203 3.68 -1.83 -27.22
C MET A 203 2.76 -2.31 -26.11
N ASP A 204 2.21 -3.51 -26.27
CA ASP A 204 1.48 -4.17 -25.20
C ASP A 204 2.41 -4.56 -24.05
N VAL A 205 1.82 -4.75 -22.88
CA VAL A 205 2.49 -5.31 -21.71
C VAL A 205 3.04 -6.70 -22.05
N PRO A 206 4.35 -6.96 -21.83
CA PRO A 206 4.95 -8.28 -22.06
C PRO A 206 4.28 -9.36 -21.20
N ALA A 207 4.12 -10.57 -21.75
CA ALA A 207 3.44 -11.69 -21.11
C ALA A 207 4.02 -12.09 -19.73
N ASN A 208 5.29 -11.78 -19.48
CA ASN A 208 6.00 -12.12 -18.25
C ASN A 208 6.06 -10.97 -17.22
N SER A 209 5.29 -9.89 -17.41
CA SER A 209 5.31 -8.70 -16.57
C SER A 209 3.95 -8.00 -16.52
N TRP A 210 3.81 -6.98 -15.67
CA TRP A 210 2.63 -6.10 -15.60
C TRP A 210 3.05 -4.64 -15.34
N ILE A 211 2.14 -3.69 -15.58
CA ILE A 211 2.25 -2.31 -15.09
C ILE A 211 1.56 -2.23 -13.73
N ASP A 212 2.19 -1.67 -12.70
CA ASP A 212 1.48 -1.30 -11.47
C ASP A 212 0.99 0.16 -11.58
N VAL A 213 -0.26 0.38 -11.23
CA VAL A 213 -0.91 1.69 -11.17
C VAL A 213 -1.45 1.91 -9.76
N ARG A 214 -0.96 2.93 -9.06
CA ARG A 214 -1.49 3.34 -7.76
C ARG A 214 -2.60 4.36 -7.97
N LEU A 215 -3.72 4.17 -7.27
CA LEU A 215 -4.96 4.88 -7.50
C LEU A 215 -5.42 5.60 -6.24
N ASP A 216 -6.10 6.71 -6.41
CA ASP A 216 -7.04 7.20 -5.40
C ASP A 216 -8.42 6.64 -5.70
N MET A 217 -9.13 6.18 -4.68
CA MET A 217 -10.47 5.60 -4.80
C MET A 217 -11.53 6.56 -4.29
N PRO A 218 -12.72 6.61 -4.93
CA PRO A 218 -13.83 7.44 -4.46
C PRO A 218 -14.20 7.14 -3.00
N GLU A 219 -14.70 8.14 -2.27
CA GLU A 219 -15.15 7.97 -0.87
C GLU A 219 -16.28 6.94 -0.75
N ASP A 220 -17.15 6.86 -1.77
CA ASP A 220 -18.25 5.89 -1.89
C ASP A 220 -17.83 4.57 -2.54
N SER A 221 -16.53 4.30 -2.68
CA SER A 221 -16.04 3.01 -3.16
C SER A 221 -16.47 1.87 -2.23
N ILE A 222 -16.54 0.65 -2.78
CA ILE A 222 -16.97 -0.55 -2.05
C ILE A 222 -16.10 -0.75 -0.80
N TRP A 223 -14.79 -0.55 -0.92
CA TRP A 223 -13.86 -0.68 0.20
C TRP A 223 -14.05 0.40 1.27
N ASN A 224 -14.14 1.67 0.87
CA ASN A 224 -14.28 2.79 1.81
C ASN A 224 -15.62 2.75 2.54
N THR A 225 -16.69 2.35 1.86
CA THR A 225 -18.02 2.17 2.47
C THR A 225 -17.98 1.06 3.51
N ARG A 226 -17.47 -0.14 3.16
CA ARG A 226 -17.33 -1.25 4.11
C ARG A 226 -16.45 -0.89 5.32
N SER A 227 -15.36 -0.16 5.09
CA SER A 227 -14.43 0.25 6.15
C SER A 227 -15.06 1.27 7.10
N SER A 228 -15.89 2.18 6.58
CA SER A 228 -16.60 3.16 7.40
C SER A 228 -17.73 2.52 8.21
N GLU A 229 -18.51 1.61 7.63
CA GLU A 229 -19.54 0.83 8.34
C GLU A 229 -18.96 -0.01 9.48
N ALA A 230 -17.86 -0.73 9.23
CA ALA A 230 -17.18 -1.53 10.25
C ALA A 230 -16.67 -0.65 11.41
N SER A 231 -16.20 0.55 11.11
CA SER A 231 -15.78 1.52 12.13
C SER A 231 -16.97 1.98 13.00
N LEU A 232 -18.12 2.24 12.38
CA LEU A 232 -19.35 2.65 13.07
C LEU A 232 -19.88 1.54 14.00
N GLU A 233 -19.94 0.29 13.54
CA GLU A 233 -20.36 -0.84 14.39
C GLU A 233 -19.48 -1.01 15.63
N LEU A 234 -18.16 -0.79 15.52
CA LEU A 234 -17.27 -0.83 16.68
C LEU A 234 -17.56 0.29 17.70
N THR A 235 -18.04 1.45 17.24
CA THR A 235 -18.38 2.57 18.13
C THR A 235 -19.75 2.41 18.80
N GLU A 236 -20.67 1.63 18.20
CA GLU A 236 -22.03 1.46 18.69
C GLU A 236 -22.25 0.22 19.59
N GLN A 237 -21.26 -0.68 19.72
CA GLN A 237 -21.39 -1.80 20.67
C GLN A 237 -21.50 -1.28 22.12
N PRO A 238 -22.65 -1.50 22.81
CA PRO A 238 -22.78 -1.10 24.20
C PRO A 238 -21.80 -1.91 25.03
N ALA A 239 -21.15 -1.25 25.99
CA ALA A 239 -20.28 -1.89 26.96
C ALA A 239 -21.07 -2.94 27.75
N VAL A 240 -21.08 -4.19 27.27
CA VAL A 240 -21.53 -5.33 28.06
C VAL A 240 -20.44 -5.57 29.09
N ILE A 241 -20.55 -4.86 30.21
CA ILE A 241 -19.83 -5.16 31.44
C ILE A 241 -20.32 -6.55 31.87
N GLN A 242 -19.54 -7.58 31.53
CA GLN A 242 -19.72 -8.90 32.13
C GLN A 242 -19.22 -8.82 33.59
N PRO A 243 -19.97 -9.37 34.56
CA PRO A 243 -19.68 -9.24 35.99
C PRO A 243 -18.39 -9.92 36.44
#